data_AF-M1END6-F1
#
_entry.id   AF-M1END6-F1
#
_cell.length_a   1.000
_cell.length_b   1.000
_cell.length_c   1.000
_cell.angle_alpha   90.00
_cell.angle_beta   90.00
_cell.angle_gamma   90.00
#
_symmetry.space_group_name_H-M   'P 1'
#
loop_
_entity.id
_entity.type
_entity.pdbx_description
1 polymer ?
#
loop_
_entity_poly.entity_id
_entity_poly.type
_entity_poly.pdbx_seq_one_letter_code
_entity_poly.pdbx_strand_id
1 'polypeptide(L)'
;LCYEYMRGMALGPEHIREPRLFRLIALEMAKIHTIHANGSLPKPTLWHKMHNYFTLVKNEINPSLSVDVPKVEVLEQELSWLKEHLSQLDSPVVFCHNDLLCKNIIYDSTQGHVRFIDYEYAGYNYQAFDIGNHFNEFAGVNEVDYCRYPGRETQLQWLHYYLQAQKGMAVTPREVERLYVQVNKFALASHFFWALWALIQNQFS
;
A
#
# COMPACT_ATOMS: atom_id res chain seq x y z
N LEU A 1 -11.40 -12.82 18.81
CA LEU A 1 -11.74 -13.32 17.46
C LEU A 1 -11.05 -14.67 17.27
N CYS A 2 -11.68 -15.66 16.66
CA CYS A 2 -11.08 -16.94 16.30
C CYS A 2 -11.27 -17.13 14.80
N TYR A 3 -10.17 -17.35 14.07
CA TYR A 3 -10.16 -17.44 12.61
C TYR A 3 -9.82 -18.86 12.16
N GLU A 4 -10.26 -19.22 10.95
CA GLU A 4 -9.82 -20.45 10.28
C GLU A 4 -8.31 -20.39 10.00
N TYR A 5 -7.60 -21.50 10.23
CA TYR A 5 -6.18 -21.60 9.87
C TYR A 5 -6.01 -21.67 8.35
N MET A 6 -5.25 -20.74 7.79
CA MET A 6 -4.84 -20.79 6.39
C MET A 6 -3.55 -21.58 6.22
N ARG A 7 -3.64 -22.70 5.50
CA ARG A 7 -2.48 -23.50 5.10
C ARG A 7 -1.65 -22.75 4.06
N GLY A 8 -0.34 -22.73 4.27
CA GLY A 8 0.61 -22.14 3.33
C GLY A 8 1.84 -21.58 4.05
N MET A 9 2.71 -20.92 3.29
CA MET A 9 3.89 -20.24 3.79
C MET A 9 3.67 -18.73 3.73
N ALA A 10 3.89 -18.03 4.85
CA ALA A 10 3.96 -16.57 4.84
C ALA A 10 5.21 -16.12 4.07
N LEU A 11 5.04 -15.18 3.15
CA LEU A 11 6.15 -14.73 2.31
C LEU A 11 7.11 -13.82 3.08
N GLY A 12 8.35 -13.80 2.59
CA GLY A 12 9.40 -12.87 2.99
C GLY A 12 9.86 -11.97 1.83
N PRO A 13 10.71 -10.96 2.10
CA PRO A 13 11.18 -10.01 1.07
C PRO A 13 11.84 -10.67 -0.15
N GLU A 14 12.52 -11.80 0.04
CA GLU A 14 13.13 -12.60 -1.02
C GLU A 14 12.09 -13.23 -1.97
N HIS A 15 10.90 -13.53 -1.46
CA HIS A 15 9.85 -14.24 -2.20
C HIS A 15 9.04 -13.30 -3.11
N ILE A 16 8.75 -12.09 -2.65
CA ILE A 16 7.91 -11.13 -3.40
C ILE A 16 8.57 -10.62 -4.69
N ARG A 17 9.87 -10.87 -4.86
CA ARG A 17 10.65 -10.58 -6.07
C ARG A 17 10.67 -11.75 -7.07
N GLU A 18 10.25 -12.94 -6.66
CA GLU A 18 10.17 -14.10 -7.56
C GLU A 18 9.09 -13.83 -8.62
N PRO A 19 9.41 -13.84 -9.93
CA PRO A 19 8.46 -13.46 -10.99
C PRO A 19 7.12 -14.18 -10.94
N ARG A 20 7.11 -15.44 -10.48
CA ARG A 20 5.91 -16.24 -10.31
C ARG A 20 5.02 -15.72 -9.18
N LEU A 21 5.58 -15.53 -7.98
CA LEU A 21 4.83 -15.03 -6.82
C LEU A 21 4.41 -13.58 -7.04
N PHE A 22 5.31 -12.77 -7.59
CA PHE A 22 5.07 -11.41 -8.02
C PHE A 22 3.80 -11.28 -8.89
N ARG A 23 3.67 -12.14 -9.91
CA ARG A 23 2.47 -12.21 -10.73
C ARG A 23 1.25 -12.64 -9.92
N LEU A 24 1.34 -13.69 -9.11
CA LEU A 24 0.20 -14.17 -8.31
C LEU A 24 -0.33 -13.12 -7.34
N ILE A 25 0.55 -12.33 -6.72
CA ILE A 25 0.18 -11.21 -5.84
C ILE A 25 -0.60 -10.14 -6.63
N ALA A 26 -0.15 -9.79 -7.84
CA ALA A 26 -0.86 -8.85 -8.71
C ALA A 26 -2.30 -9.33 -9.03
N LEU A 27 -2.45 -10.62 -9.32
CA LEU A 27 -3.75 -11.21 -9.62
C LEU A 27 -4.68 -11.22 -8.40
N GLU A 28 -4.19 -11.59 -7.22
CA GLU A 28 -5.02 -11.62 -6.01
C GLU A 28 -5.41 -10.20 -5.55
N MET A 29 -4.49 -9.22 -5.66
CA MET A 29 -4.83 -7.82 -5.39
C MET A 29 -5.87 -7.29 -6.37
N ALA A 30 -5.75 -7.62 -7.67
CA ALA A 30 -6.76 -7.23 -8.66
C ALA A 30 -8.15 -7.75 -8.29
N LYS A 31 -8.24 -9.02 -7.86
CA LYS A 31 -9.48 -9.64 -7.39
C LYS A 31 -10.05 -8.95 -6.15
N ILE A 32 -9.24 -8.63 -5.14
CA ILE A 32 -9.71 -7.91 -3.95
C ILE A 32 -10.24 -6.52 -4.32
N HIS A 33 -9.57 -5.82 -5.23
CA HIS A 33 -9.99 -4.49 -5.70
C HIS A 33 -11.28 -4.51 -6.56
N THR A 34 -11.81 -5.69 -6.93
CA THR A 34 -13.15 -5.83 -7.55
C THR A 34 -14.29 -5.95 -6.54
N ILE A 35 -13.99 -6.01 -5.24
CA ILE A 35 -15.04 -6.03 -4.21
C ILE A 35 -15.73 -4.65 -4.19
N HIS A 36 -17.01 -4.64 -4.56
CA HIS A 36 -17.82 -3.43 -4.65
C HIS A 36 -18.58 -3.16 -3.35
N ALA A 37 -18.76 -1.86 -3.06
CA ALA A 37 -19.64 -1.44 -1.99
C ALA A 37 -21.10 -1.67 -2.41
N ASN A 38 -21.89 -2.26 -1.53
CA ASN A 38 -23.33 -2.27 -1.70
C ASN A 38 -23.87 -0.90 -1.28
N GLY A 39 -24.41 -0.13 -2.22
CA GLY A 39 -25.07 1.15 -1.94
C GLY A 39 -24.29 2.38 -2.42
N SER A 40 -23.90 3.27 -1.50
CA SER A 40 -23.32 4.56 -1.83
C SER A 40 -21.89 4.45 -2.38
N LEU A 41 -21.49 5.46 -3.17
CA LEU A 41 -20.13 5.57 -3.68
C LEU A 41 -19.13 5.60 -2.50
N PRO A 42 -18.18 4.67 -2.44
CA PRO A 42 -17.22 4.62 -1.34
C PRO A 42 -16.30 5.85 -1.36
N LYS A 43 -15.93 6.32 -0.16
CA LYS A 43 -14.96 7.40 0.02
C LYS A 43 -13.63 6.85 0.52
N PRO A 44 -12.50 7.40 0.08
CA PRO A 44 -11.19 6.93 0.52
C PRO A 44 -10.94 7.33 1.98
N THR A 45 -10.48 6.37 2.77
CA THR A 45 -10.23 6.58 4.21
C THR A 45 -8.86 7.19 4.53
N LEU A 46 -7.91 7.18 3.56
CA LEU A 46 -6.53 7.62 3.74
C LEU A 46 -6.39 8.98 4.43
N TRP A 47 -6.97 10.03 3.85
CA TRP A 47 -6.77 11.39 4.35
C TRP A 47 -7.38 11.61 5.73
N HIS A 48 -8.52 10.99 6.01
CA HIS A 48 -9.13 11.06 7.32
C HIS A 48 -8.25 10.37 8.37
N LYS A 49 -7.74 9.17 8.07
CA LYS A 49 -6.81 8.44 8.95
C LYS A 49 -5.51 9.23 9.18
N MET A 50 -4.87 9.73 8.12
CA MET A 50 -3.64 10.53 8.24
C MET A 50 -3.84 11.79 9.09
N HIS A 51 -4.95 12.51 8.90
CA HIS A 51 -5.24 13.70 9.69
C HIS A 51 -5.46 13.36 11.18
N ASN A 52 -6.17 12.27 11.47
CA ASN A 52 -6.35 11.80 12.85
C ASN A 52 -5.01 11.42 13.48
N TYR A 53 -4.17 10.65 12.77
CA TYR A 53 -2.85 10.24 13.24
C TYR A 53 -1.95 11.44 13.50
N PHE A 54 -1.89 12.38 12.55
CA PHE A 54 -1.13 13.61 12.71
C PHE A 54 -1.58 14.41 13.93
N THR A 55 -2.90 14.54 14.11
CA THR A 55 -3.47 15.26 15.27
C THR A 55 -3.10 14.62 16.60
N LEU A 56 -3.01 13.29 16.66
CA LEU A 56 -2.61 12.56 17.87
C LEU A 56 -1.14 12.80 18.23
N VAL A 57 -0.25 12.84 17.24
CA VAL A 57 1.21 12.89 17.50
C VAL A 57 1.84 14.27 17.38
N LYS A 58 1.16 15.28 16.81
CA LYS A 58 1.77 16.58 16.47
C LYS A 58 2.47 17.29 17.61
N ASN A 59 1.98 17.15 18.86
CA ASN A 59 2.58 17.79 20.03
C ASN A 59 3.85 17.09 20.51
N GLU A 60 4.04 15.85 20.09
CA GLU A 60 5.16 15.00 20.47
C GLU A 60 6.28 15.06 19.44
N ILE A 61 5.98 15.58 18.24
CA ILE A 61 6.98 15.83 17.19
C ILE A 61 7.87 16.99 17.65
N ASN A 62 9.04 16.63 18.16
CA ASN A 62 10.00 17.60 18.66
C ASN A 62 11.44 17.14 18.33
N PRO A 63 12.43 18.05 18.39
CA PRO A 63 13.81 17.76 17.98
C PRO A 63 14.51 16.63 18.76
N SER A 64 13.97 16.19 19.91
CA SER A 64 14.54 15.05 20.66
C SER A 64 14.29 13.70 20.01
N LEU A 65 13.31 13.58 19.10
CA LEU A 65 13.05 12.33 18.36
C LEU A 65 14.19 12.01 17.37
N SER A 66 14.59 12.99 16.57
CA SER A 66 15.76 12.96 15.70
C SER A 66 15.95 14.34 15.09
N VAL A 67 17.21 14.70 14.81
CA VAL A 67 17.57 15.94 14.11
C VAL A 67 17.04 16.00 12.67
N ASP A 68 16.76 14.84 12.08
CA ASP A 68 16.29 14.72 10.70
C ASP A 68 14.76 14.83 10.58
N VAL A 69 14.03 14.81 11.70
CA VAL A 69 12.57 14.94 11.68
C VAL A 69 12.20 16.41 11.40
N PRO A 70 11.43 16.68 10.32
CA PRO A 70 11.00 18.04 10.03
C PRO A 70 10.14 18.61 11.16
N LYS A 71 10.11 19.94 11.25
CA LYS A 71 9.23 20.62 12.20
C LYS A 71 7.76 20.30 11.90
N VAL A 72 6.93 20.33 12.93
CA VAL A 72 5.50 20.01 12.83
C VAL A 72 4.78 20.84 11.76
N GLU A 73 5.14 22.12 11.60
CA GLU A 73 4.53 23.00 10.60
C GLU A 73 4.87 22.56 9.17
N VAL A 74 6.07 22.01 8.95
CA VAL A 74 6.48 21.46 7.65
C VAL A 74 5.68 20.21 7.36
N LEU A 75 5.55 19.30 8.34
CA LEU A 75 4.76 18.07 8.16
C LEU A 75 3.28 18.35 7.90
N GLU A 76 2.71 19.39 8.51
CA GLU A 76 1.33 19.82 8.25
C GLU A 76 1.16 20.34 6.80
N GLN A 77 2.14 21.09 6.30
CA GLN A 77 2.19 21.55 4.92
C GLN A 77 2.34 20.38 3.94
N GLU A 78 3.26 19.44 4.21
CA GLU A 78 3.47 18.23 3.42
C GLU A 78 2.19 17.37 3.34
N LEU A 79 1.50 17.18 4.47
CA LEU A 79 0.23 16.45 4.49
C LEU A 79 -0.84 17.13 3.63
N SER A 80 -0.94 18.46 3.72
CA SER A 80 -1.89 19.24 2.93
C SER A 80 -1.57 19.16 1.44
N TRP A 81 -0.29 19.29 1.09
CA TRP A 81 0.21 19.19 -0.27
C TRP A 81 -0.02 17.80 -0.87
N LEU A 82 0.30 16.73 -0.15
CA LEU A 82 0.03 15.35 -0.56
C LEU A 82 -1.46 15.16 -0.85
N LYS A 83 -2.33 15.63 0.06
CA LYS A 83 -3.79 15.51 -0.12
C LYS A 83 -4.27 16.23 -1.38
N GLU A 84 -3.87 17.49 -1.57
CA GLU A 84 -4.28 18.28 -2.73
C GLU A 84 -3.77 17.67 -4.03
N HIS A 85 -2.47 17.36 -4.10
CA HIS A 85 -1.82 16.86 -5.30
C HIS A 85 -2.32 15.46 -5.69
N LEU A 86 -2.44 14.54 -4.74
CA LEU A 86 -2.84 13.16 -5.03
C LEU A 86 -4.33 13.01 -5.30
N SER A 87 -5.18 13.87 -4.73
CA SER A 87 -6.63 13.86 -5.01
C SER A 87 -6.96 14.24 -6.45
N GLN A 88 -6.07 14.95 -7.15
CA GLN A 88 -6.23 15.34 -8.56
C GLN A 88 -5.80 14.24 -9.56
N LEU A 89 -5.22 13.14 -9.08
CA LEU A 89 -4.71 12.08 -9.96
C LEU A 89 -5.81 11.14 -10.46
N ASP A 90 -7.03 11.25 -9.94
CA ASP A 90 -8.16 10.37 -10.27
C ASP A 90 -7.82 8.87 -10.13
N SER A 91 -7.11 8.49 -9.07
CA SER A 91 -6.97 7.08 -8.73
C SER A 91 -8.34 6.54 -8.30
N PRO A 92 -8.81 5.39 -8.84
CA PRO A 92 -10.06 4.78 -8.42
C PRO A 92 -10.09 4.49 -6.92
N VAL A 93 -11.27 4.63 -6.31
CA VAL A 93 -11.52 4.20 -4.93
C VAL A 93 -12.08 2.79 -4.97
N VAL A 94 -11.34 1.85 -4.37
CA VAL A 94 -11.65 0.41 -4.35
C VAL A 94 -11.52 -0.12 -2.92
N PHE A 95 -12.00 -1.33 -2.66
CA PHE A 95 -11.69 -2.00 -1.41
C PHE A 95 -10.22 -2.41 -1.39
N CYS A 96 -9.46 -1.90 -0.43
CA CYS A 96 -8.03 -2.10 -0.30
C CYS A 96 -7.69 -2.88 0.97
N HIS A 97 -6.59 -3.61 0.95
CA HIS A 97 -5.97 -4.20 2.14
C HIS A 97 -5.35 -3.11 3.04
N ASN A 98 -4.72 -2.12 2.42
CA ASN A 98 -3.96 -0.99 3.01
C ASN A 98 -2.68 -1.36 3.77
N ASP A 99 -2.49 -2.64 4.12
CA ASP A 99 -1.30 -3.10 4.86
C ASP A 99 -0.73 -4.41 4.29
N LEU A 100 -0.35 -4.41 3.00
CA LEU A 100 0.10 -5.62 2.31
C LEU A 100 1.62 -5.87 2.39
N LEU A 101 2.12 -5.99 3.63
CA LEU A 101 3.48 -6.45 3.93
C LEU A 101 3.66 -7.96 3.66
N CYS A 102 4.91 -8.39 3.47
CA CYS A 102 5.22 -9.76 3.02
C CYS A 102 4.55 -10.86 3.87
N LYS A 103 4.55 -10.70 5.20
CA LYS A 103 3.96 -11.67 6.13
C LYS A 103 2.44 -11.78 6.04
N ASN A 104 1.77 -10.77 5.47
CA ASN A 104 0.32 -10.77 5.24
C ASN A 104 -0.04 -11.49 3.93
N ILE A 105 0.96 -12.06 3.23
CA ILE A 105 0.79 -12.81 1.99
C ILE A 105 1.11 -14.28 2.26
N ILE A 106 0.10 -15.14 2.12
CA ILE A 106 0.23 -16.58 2.28
C ILE A 106 0.25 -17.24 0.90
N TYR A 107 1.33 -17.97 0.61
CA TYR A 107 1.44 -18.79 -0.58
C TYR A 107 1.11 -20.25 -0.28
N ASP A 108 0.09 -20.78 -0.95
CA ASP A 108 -0.23 -22.20 -0.94
C ASP A 108 0.43 -22.88 -2.14
N SER A 109 1.54 -23.57 -1.90
CA SER A 109 2.27 -24.29 -2.94
C SER A 109 1.52 -25.48 -3.52
N THR A 110 0.57 -26.05 -2.77
CA THR A 110 -0.22 -27.22 -3.20
C THR A 110 -1.30 -26.82 -4.20
N GLN A 111 -1.90 -25.65 -4.00
CA GLN A 111 -2.97 -25.12 -4.87
C GLN A 111 -2.43 -24.12 -5.91
N GLY A 112 -1.22 -23.58 -5.69
CA GLY A 112 -0.56 -22.66 -6.62
C GLY A 112 -1.13 -21.24 -6.59
N HIS A 113 -1.80 -20.83 -5.51
CA HIS A 113 -2.37 -19.49 -5.36
C HIS A 113 -1.81 -18.76 -4.13
N VAL A 114 -2.02 -17.45 -4.12
CA VAL A 114 -1.72 -16.56 -3.00
C VAL A 114 -3.04 -16.13 -2.35
N ARG A 115 -3.05 -15.96 -1.03
CA ARG A 115 -4.14 -15.31 -0.28
C ARG A 115 -3.57 -14.24 0.64
N PHE A 116 -4.31 -13.16 0.81
CA PHE A 116 -3.96 -12.14 1.80
C PHE A 116 -4.69 -12.39 3.11
N ILE A 117 -4.06 -12.02 4.21
CA ILE A 117 -4.53 -12.17 5.58
C ILE A 117 -4.34 -10.87 6.34
N ASP A 118 -4.95 -10.78 7.52
CA ASP A 118 -4.78 -9.63 8.42
C ASP A 118 -5.33 -8.30 7.85
N TYR A 119 -6.65 -8.27 7.67
CA TYR A 119 -7.38 -7.14 7.09
C TYR A 119 -7.69 -6.02 8.10
N GLU A 120 -6.87 -5.85 9.15
CA GLU A 120 -7.13 -4.85 10.21
C GLU A 120 -7.22 -3.41 9.65
N TYR A 121 -6.36 -3.09 8.68
CA TYR A 121 -6.35 -1.78 8.03
C TYR A 121 -7.27 -1.68 6.82
N ALA A 122 -7.95 -2.77 6.45
CA ALA A 122 -8.71 -2.86 5.22
C ALA A 122 -9.89 -1.89 5.18
N GLY A 123 -10.23 -1.46 3.98
CA GLY A 123 -11.31 -0.51 3.76
C GLY A 123 -11.19 0.20 2.42
N TYR A 124 -12.21 0.98 2.08
CA TYR A 124 -12.20 1.71 0.82
C TYR A 124 -11.10 2.78 0.81
N ASN A 125 -10.27 2.72 -0.21
CA ASN A 125 -9.14 3.63 -0.38
C ASN A 125 -8.73 3.73 -1.86
N TYR A 126 -7.73 4.55 -2.15
CA TYR A 126 -7.17 4.68 -3.49
C TYR A 126 -6.45 3.40 -3.90
N GLN A 127 -6.80 2.85 -5.07
CA GLN A 127 -6.12 1.72 -5.71
C GLN A 127 -4.59 1.91 -5.74
N ALA A 128 -4.14 3.11 -6.11
CA ALA A 128 -2.72 3.41 -6.21
C ALA A 128 -2.00 3.43 -4.85
N PHE A 129 -2.71 3.72 -3.74
CA PHE A 129 -2.15 3.64 -2.39
C PHE A 129 -1.82 2.20 -2.01
N ASP A 130 -2.75 1.26 -2.21
CA ASP A 130 -2.54 -0.13 -1.80
C ASP A 130 -1.39 -0.79 -2.57
N ILE A 131 -1.32 -0.51 -3.87
CA ILE A 131 -0.21 -0.98 -4.73
C ILE A 131 1.11 -0.30 -4.33
N GLY A 132 1.11 1.03 -4.17
CA GLY A 132 2.31 1.78 -3.80
C GLY A 132 2.86 1.36 -2.44
N ASN A 133 1.95 1.09 -1.49
CA ASN A 133 2.29 0.52 -0.20
C ASN A 133 2.96 -0.84 -0.35
N HIS A 134 2.36 -1.76 -1.10
CA HIS A 134 2.96 -3.07 -1.33
C HIS A 134 4.36 -2.98 -1.97
N PHE A 135 4.60 -2.02 -2.86
CA PHE A 135 5.95 -1.82 -3.41
C PHE A 135 6.96 -1.28 -2.39
N ASN A 136 6.54 -0.45 -1.44
CA ASN A 136 7.42 0.01 -0.35
C ASN A 136 7.91 -1.16 0.51
N GLU A 137 7.10 -2.21 0.67
CA GLU A 137 7.43 -3.41 1.45
C GLU A 137 8.58 -4.25 0.84
N PHE A 138 8.96 -3.99 -0.42
CA PHE A 138 10.13 -4.60 -1.04
C PHE A 138 11.43 -4.18 -0.34
N ALA A 139 11.46 -2.99 0.26
CA ALA A 139 12.59 -2.51 1.02
C ALA A 139 12.77 -3.29 2.35
N GLY A 140 11.73 -3.97 2.83
CA GLY A 140 11.72 -4.65 4.13
C GLY A 140 11.44 -3.69 5.29
N VAL A 141 11.06 -4.27 6.43
CA VAL A 141 10.67 -3.54 7.65
C VAL A 141 11.79 -3.53 8.70
N ASN A 142 12.40 -4.69 8.99
CA ASN A 142 13.44 -4.80 10.02
C ASN A 142 14.83 -4.42 9.48
N GLU A 143 15.15 -4.85 8.26
CA GLU A 143 16.39 -4.54 7.55
C GLU A 143 16.01 -3.77 6.28
N VAL A 144 15.92 -2.45 6.42
CA VAL A 144 15.47 -1.57 5.34
C VAL A 144 16.57 -1.41 4.29
N ASP A 145 16.28 -1.82 3.06
CA ASP A 145 17.15 -1.65 1.90
C ASP A 145 16.35 -1.08 0.73
N TYR A 146 16.37 0.25 0.59
CA TYR A 146 15.66 0.97 -0.48
C TYR A 146 16.15 0.60 -1.89
N CYS A 147 17.33 -0.03 -2.05
CA CYS A 147 17.76 -0.55 -3.35
C CYS A 147 16.89 -1.71 -3.84
N ARG A 148 16.05 -2.29 -2.96
CA ARG A 148 15.13 -3.37 -3.30
C ARG A 148 13.79 -2.89 -3.82
N TYR A 149 13.46 -1.60 -3.69
CA TYR A 149 12.25 -1.04 -4.27
C TYR A 149 12.18 -1.38 -5.77
N PRO A 150 11.05 -1.86 -6.30
CA PRO A 150 11.00 -2.38 -7.66
C PRO A 150 11.32 -1.28 -8.67
N GLY A 151 12.26 -1.57 -9.57
CA GLY A 151 12.59 -0.68 -10.67
C GLY A 151 11.42 -0.50 -11.64
N ARG A 152 11.50 0.54 -12.49
CA ARG A 152 10.41 0.91 -13.41
C ARG A 152 9.91 -0.25 -14.27
N GLU A 153 10.81 -1.03 -14.86
CA GLU A 153 10.42 -2.17 -15.71
C GLU A 153 9.62 -3.22 -14.94
N THR A 154 10.09 -3.60 -13.75
CA THR A 154 9.40 -4.52 -12.84
C THR A 154 8.02 -3.96 -12.47
N GLN A 155 7.93 -2.70 -12.06
CA GLN A 155 6.64 -2.09 -11.73
C GLN A 155 5.67 -2.12 -12.92
N LEU A 156 6.10 -1.71 -14.11
CA LEU A 156 5.24 -1.72 -15.30
C LEU A 156 4.74 -3.14 -15.62
N GLN A 157 5.59 -4.14 -15.48
CA GLN A 157 5.19 -5.54 -15.66
C GLN A 157 4.14 -5.98 -14.63
N TRP A 158 4.33 -5.63 -13.35
CA TRP A 158 3.36 -5.91 -12.29
C TRP A 158 2.00 -5.27 -12.60
N LEU A 159 2.03 -3.98 -12.91
CA LEU A 159 0.84 -3.16 -13.16
C LEU A 159 0.10 -3.65 -14.40
N HIS A 160 0.81 -4.17 -15.40
CA HIS A 160 0.21 -4.83 -16.55
C HIS A 160 -0.57 -6.09 -16.13
N TYR A 161 0.04 -6.99 -15.34
CA TYR A 161 -0.65 -8.19 -14.85
C TYR A 161 -1.88 -7.84 -14.01
N TYR A 162 -1.73 -6.86 -13.12
CA TYR A 162 -2.80 -6.35 -12.28
C TYR A 162 -3.98 -5.80 -13.12
N LEU A 163 -3.70 -4.87 -14.04
CA LEU A 163 -4.74 -4.27 -14.89
C LEU A 163 -5.40 -5.29 -15.81
N GLN A 164 -4.63 -6.25 -16.33
CA GLN A 164 -5.16 -7.28 -17.22
C GLN A 164 -6.14 -8.19 -16.46
N ALA A 165 -5.80 -8.56 -15.23
CA ALA A 165 -6.66 -9.35 -14.36
C ALA A 165 -7.92 -8.57 -13.95
N GLN A 166 -7.78 -7.28 -13.64
CA GLN A 166 -8.91 -6.43 -13.24
C GLN A 166 -9.89 -6.19 -14.40
N LYS A 167 -9.38 -5.96 -15.61
CA LYS A 167 -10.22 -5.63 -16.79
C LYS A 167 -10.74 -6.86 -17.51
N GLY A 168 -10.05 -8.00 -17.42
CA GLY A 168 -10.36 -9.20 -18.21
C GLY A 168 -10.14 -9.04 -19.72
N MET A 169 -9.44 -7.99 -20.15
CA MET A 169 -9.17 -7.68 -21.56
C MET A 169 -7.79 -7.03 -21.74
N ALA A 170 -7.43 -6.76 -23.00
CA ALA A 170 -6.16 -6.13 -23.34
C ALA A 170 -5.98 -4.77 -22.65
N VAL A 171 -4.79 -4.55 -22.09
CA VAL A 171 -4.40 -3.31 -21.42
C VAL A 171 -3.44 -2.55 -22.32
N THR A 172 -3.67 -1.25 -22.47
CA THR A 172 -2.80 -0.40 -23.29
C THR A 172 -1.57 0.07 -22.51
N PRO A 173 -0.43 0.34 -23.16
CA PRO A 173 0.75 0.89 -22.49
C PRO A 173 0.46 2.22 -21.76
N ARG A 174 -0.44 3.04 -22.30
CA ARG A 174 -0.86 4.31 -21.69
C ARG A 174 -1.56 4.12 -20.34
N GLU A 175 -2.38 3.07 -20.22
CA GLU A 175 -3.07 2.76 -18.96
C GLU A 175 -2.09 2.29 -17.89
N VAL A 176 -1.14 1.44 -18.26
CA VAL A 176 -0.06 1.00 -17.36
C VAL A 176 0.78 2.21 -16.91
N GLU A 177 1.15 3.09 -17.84
CA GLU A 177 1.95 4.28 -17.53
C GLU A 177 1.20 5.26 -16.61
N ARG A 178 -0.10 5.47 -16.84
CA ARG A 178 -0.93 6.29 -15.96
C ARG A 178 -0.94 5.74 -14.54
N LEU A 179 -1.18 4.43 -14.39
CA LEU A 179 -1.19 3.80 -13.08
C LEU A 179 0.19 3.82 -12.43
N TYR A 180 1.27 3.64 -13.19
CA TYR A 180 2.64 3.77 -12.71
C TYR A 180 2.90 5.13 -12.05
N VAL A 181 2.52 6.23 -12.72
CA VAL A 181 2.67 7.57 -12.16
C VAL A 181 1.85 7.74 -10.87
N GLN A 182 0.61 7.25 -10.86
CA GLN A 182 -0.25 7.30 -9.68
C GLN A 182 0.39 6.53 -8.51
N VAL A 183 0.78 5.28 -8.74
CA VAL A 183 1.35 4.37 -7.73
C VAL A 183 2.61 4.95 -7.09
N ASN A 184 3.56 5.45 -7.88
CA ASN A 184 4.80 6.00 -7.33
C ASN A 184 4.54 7.28 -6.51
N LYS A 185 3.54 8.09 -6.89
CA LYS A 185 3.16 9.27 -6.11
C LYS A 185 2.45 8.89 -4.80
N PHE A 186 1.59 7.87 -4.83
CA PHE A 186 0.93 7.37 -3.62
C PHE A 186 1.86 6.56 -2.70
N ALA A 187 2.95 5.98 -3.22
CA ALA A 187 3.99 5.34 -2.41
C ALA A 187 4.62 6.34 -1.41
N LEU A 188 4.75 7.62 -1.80
CA LEU A 188 5.19 8.68 -0.89
C LEU A 188 4.20 8.92 0.24
N ALA A 189 2.89 8.89 -0.06
CA ALA A 189 1.86 9.00 0.96
C ALA A 189 1.84 7.79 1.91
N SER A 190 2.19 6.59 1.43
CA SER A 190 2.38 5.39 2.28
C SER A 190 3.52 5.60 3.28
N HIS A 191 4.68 6.12 2.85
CA HIS A 191 5.77 6.45 3.78
C HIS A 191 5.33 7.43 4.85
N PHE A 192 4.63 8.50 4.47
CA PHE A 192 4.12 9.48 5.42
C PHE A 192 3.11 8.85 6.40
N PHE A 193 2.20 8.01 5.90
CA PHE A 193 1.21 7.31 6.71
C PHE A 193 1.86 6.43 7.79
N TRP A 194 2.81 5.58 7.39
CA TRP A 194 3.48 4.67 8.31
C TRP A 194 4.46 5.37 9.26
N ALA A 195 5.05 6.49 8.84
CA ALA A 195 5.84 7.33 9.75
C ALA A 195 4.97 7.90 10.89
N LEU A 196 3.77 8.41 10.58
CA LEU A 196 2.84 8.85 11.62
C LEU A 196 2.39 7.71 12.52
N TRP A 197 2.09 6.55 11.93
CA TRP A 197 1.71 5.36 12.70
C TRP A 197 2.84 4.91 13.65
N ALA A 198 4.09 4.90 13.19
CA ALA A 198 5.24 4.54 14.03
C ALA A 198 5.43 5.50 15.21
N LEU A 199 5.20 6.81 14.99
CA LEU A 199 5.22 7.80 16.08
C LEU A 199 4.13 7.54 17.12
N ILE A 200 2.94 7.11 16.71
CA ILE A 200 1.86 6.70 17.62
C ILE A 200 2.31 5.48 18.42
N GLN A 201 2.84 4.44 17.76
CA GLN A 201 3.26 3.22 18.43
C GLN A 201 4.33 3.48 19.49
N ASN A 202 5.30 4.36 19.21
CA ASN A 202 6.33 4.74 20.20
C ASN A 202 5.77 5.37 21.49
N GLN A 203 4.54 5.90 21.46
CA GLN A 203 3.89 6.51 22.63
C GLN A 203 2.97 5.55 23.37
N PHE A 204 2.37 4.59 22.67
CA PHE A 204 1.24 3.80 23.18
C PHE A 204 1.49 2.28 23.16
N SER A 205 2.70 1.82 22.82
CA SER A 205 3.04 0.39 22.71
C SER A 205 4.43 0.07 23.26
#